data_AF-A0A401NQ03-F1
#
_entry.id   AF-A0A401NQ03-F1
#
_cell.length_a   1.000
_cell.length_b   1.000
_cell.length_c   1.000
_cell.angle_alpha   90.00
_cell.angle_beta   90.00
_cell.angle_gamma   90.00
#
_symmetry.space_group_name_H-M   'P 1'
#
loop_
_entity.id
_entity.type
_entity.pdbx_description
1 polymer ?
#
loop_
_entity_poly.entity_id
_entity_poly.type
_entity_poly.pdbx_seq_one_letter_code
_entity_poly.pdbx_strand_id
1 'polypeptide(L)'
;MHSVQEKSGHDLGALKRRAMGKKSRVKTQKSGGGATATVSIKEIMNLITELLQKCSNPSTAPGKEWEEYVQIRGLVEKIRKKQKGLSVVFDGNREDHFDELLQWAADCGASTEGFEITYFPEEGYGLKATKDIKLFVDLPF
;
A
#
# COMPACT_ATOMS: atom_id res chain seq x y z
N MET A 1 26.03 45.23 -32.95
CA MET A 1 27.38 44.64 -32.88
C MET A 1 28.23 45.49 -31.94
N HIS A 2 28.39 45.06 -30.69
CA HIS A 2 29.65 45.13 -29.93
C HIS A 2 29.43 44.35 -28.63
N SER A 3 30.21 43.27 -28.48
CA SER A 3 30.38 42.47 -27.28
C SER A 3 30.87 43.30 -26.10
N VAL A 4 30.63 42.87 -24.86
CA VAL A 4 31.67 42.21 -24.03
C VAL A 4 31.10 41.91 -22.62
N GLN A 5 31.48 40.71 -22.19
CA GLN A 5 31.32 40.00 -20.93
C GLN A 5 31.85 40.71 -19.66
N GLU A 6 31.20 40.33 -18.55
CA GLU A 6 31.73 40.02 -17.21
C GLU A 6 32.84 40.88 -16.58
N LYS A 7 32.57 41.38 -15.36
CA LYS A 7 33.05 40.74 -14.12
C LYS A 7 32.54 41.43 -12.85
N SER A 8 32.53 40.62 -11.79
CA SER A 8 32.72 40.94 -10.37
C SER A 8 31.46 41.00 -9.48
N GLY A 9 31.57 40.32 -8.33
CA GLY A 9 30.73 40.60 -7.17
C GLY A 9 30.28 39.37 -6.40
N HIS A 10 31.19 38.74 -5.65
CA HIS A 10 30.83 37.93 -4.48
C HIS A 10 30.03 38.79 -3.50
N ASP A 11 28.82 38.37 -3.12
CA ASP A 11 28.27 38.73 -1.82
C ASP A 11 27.32 37.62 -1.33
N LEU A 12 27.82 36.79 -0.41
CA LEU A 12 27.00 35.85 0.37
C LEU A 12 26.24 36.68 1.42
N GLY A 13 25.17 37.34 0.96
CA GLY A 13 24.27 38.13 1.78
C GLY A 13 23.37 37.27 2.65
N ALA A 14 23.67 37.28 3.95
CA ALA A 14 22.87 36.82 5.09
C ALA A 14 21.35 36.70 4.87
N LEU A 15 20.84 35.46 4.79
CA LEU A 15 19.41 35.19 4.89
C LEU A 15 18.97 35.17 6.37
N LYS A 16 18.43 36.32 6.78
CA LYS A 16 17.75 36.66 8.02
C LYS A 16 16.81 35.55 8.52
N ARG A 17 17.17 34.92 9.65
CA ARG A 17 16.30 34.03 10.45
C ARG A 17 15.04 34.78 10.88
N ARG A 18 13.87 34.41 10.36
CA ARG A 18 12.56 34.87 10.87
C ARG A 18 12.10 33.94 12.00
N ALA A 19 11.96 34.51 13.20
CA ALA A 19 11.32 33.88 14.33
C ALA A 19 9.79 33.83 14.15
N MET A 20 9.19 32.79 14.73
CA MET A 20 7.80 32.31 14.63
C MET A 20 6.71 33.37 14.80
N GLY A 21 5.71 33.34 13.91
CA GLY A 21 4.44 34.08 14.03
C GLY A 21 3.23 33.15 13.92
N LYS A 22 2.54 32.95 15.06
CA LYS A 22 1.16 32.45 15.25
C LYS A 22 0.74 31.16 14.50
N LYS A 23 0.87 30.03 15.21
CA LYS A 23 0.11 28.80 14.96
C LYS A 23 -1.39 29.11 15.09
N SER A 24 -2.11 29.17 13.98
CA SER A 24 -3.56 29.23 13.97
C SER A 24 -4.12 27.88 14.46
N ARG A 25 -4.76 27.89 15.62
CA ARG A 25 -5.46 26.74 16.20
C ARG A 25 -6.80 26.61 15.49
N VAL A 26 -6.84 25.87 14.38
CA VAL A 26 -8.10 25.39 13.80
C VAL A 26 -8.64 24.30 14.73
N LYS A 27 -9.75 24.61 15.39
CA LYS A 27 -10.54 23.68 16.20
C LYS A 27 -11.34 22.80 15.23
N THR A 28 -10.77 21.68 14.80
CA THR A 28 -11.53 20.66 14.06
C THR A 28 -12.56 20.06 15.00
N GLN A 29 -13.81 20.44 14.77
CA GLN A 29 -14.97 19.99 15.49
C GLN A 29 -15.26 18.55 15.07
N LYS A 30 -15.23 17.63 16.03
CA LYS A 30 -15.55 16.21 15.87
C LYS A 30 -17.04 16.07 15.50
N SER A 31 -17.35 15.89 14.23
CA SER A 31 -18.67 15.44 13.79
C SER A 31 -18.87 14.01 14.28
N GLY A 32 -19.85 13.84 15.15
CA GLY A 32 -20.21 12.57 15.74
C GLY A 32 -20.85 11.64 14.72
N GLY A 33 -20.36 10.41 14.68
CA GLY A 33 -20.99 9.26 14.05
C GLY A 33 -20.64 8.01 14.85
N GLY A 34 -21.65 7.43 15.50
CA GLY A 34 -21.67 6.03 15.98
C GLY A 34 -20.62 5.61 17.00
N ALA A 35 -20.97 5.64 18.28
CA ALA A 35 -20.25 4.91 19.33
C ALA A 35 -20.47 3.39 19.18
N THR A 36 -19.73 2.75 18.28
CA THR A 36 -19.40 1.32 18.41
C THR A 36 -18.15 1.24 19.28
N ALA A 37 -18.26 0.58 20.43
CA ALA A 37 -17.26 0.48 21.50
C ALA A 37 -15.81 0.61 20.98
N THR A 38 -15.11 1.66 21.41
CA THR A 38 -13.68 1.80 21.17
C THR A 38 -12.99 0.64 21.87
N VAL A 39 -12.68 -0.44 21.13
CA VAL A 39 -11.67 -1.39 21.59
C VAL A 39 -10.47 -0.55 21.99
N SER A 40 -10.02 -0.73 23.22
CA SER A 40 -8.99 0.14 23.77
C SER A 40 -7.74 0.02 22.91
N ILE A 41 -7.29 1.14 22.33
CA ILE A 41 -6.03 1.21 21.56
C ILE A 41 -4.90 0.58 22.38
N LYS A 42 -4.90 0.78 23.69
CA LYS A 42 -3.94 0.19 24.63
C LYS A 42 -4.02 -1.34 24.66
N GLU A 43 -5.21 -1.92 24.61
CA GLU A 43 -5.39 -3.38 24.55
C GLU A 43 -4.84 -3.95 23.25
N ILE A 44 -5.12 -3.31 22.11
CA ILE A 44 -4.59 -3.75 20.80
C ILE A 44 -3.06 -3.63 20.78
N MET A 45 -2.50 -2.52 21.29
CA MET A 45 -1.05 -2.35 21.37
C MET A 45 -0.38 -3.40 22.25
N ASN A 46 -0.98 -3.77 23.39
CA ASN A 46 -0.46 -4.84 24.24
C ASN A 46 -0.42 -6.18 23.50
N LEU A 47 -1.50 -6.51 22.75
CA LEU A 47 -1.55 -7.73 21.95
C LEU A 47 -0.51 -7.73 20.82
N ILE A 48 -0.27 -6.58 20.19
CA ILE A 48 0.78 -6.42 19.16
C ILE A 48 2.16 -6.64 19.77
N THR A 49 2.42 -6.08 20.96
CA THR A 49 3.69 -6.31 21.67
C THR A 49 3.89 -7.79 22.01
N GLU A 50 2.84 -8.47 22.50
CA GLU A 50 2.88 -9.91 22.79
C GLU A 50 3.15 -10.74 21.53
N LEU A 51 2.47 -10.42 20.43
CA LEU A 51 2.69 -11.09 19.14
C LEU A 51 4.13 -10.89 18.63
N LEU A 52 4.63 -9.65 18.67
CA LEU A 52 5.99 -9.33 18.25
C LEU A 52 7.02 -10.13 19.05
N GLN A 53 6.86 -10.19 20.38
CA GLN A 53 7.74 -10.98 21.25
C GLN A 53 7.69 -12.47 20.90
N LYS A 54 6.50 -13.02 20.69
CA LYS A 54 6.33 -14.43 20.32
C LYS A 54 7.01 -14.78 19.00
N CYS A 55 6.88 -13.94 17.98
CA CYS A 55 7.49 -14.17 16.67
C CYS A 55 8.99 -13.85 16.59
N SER A 56 9.55 -13.14 17.58
CA SER A 56 10.98 -12.75 17.59
C SER A 56 11.86 -13.67 18.44
N ASN A 57 11.27 -14.57 19.23
CA ASN A 57 12.02 -15.51 20.04
C ASN A 57 12.69 -16.56 19.14
N PRO A 58 13.90 -17.06 19.51
CA PRO A 58 14.53 -18.13 18.77
C PRO A 58 13.63 -19.36 18.76
N SER A 59 13.68 -20.12 17.66
CA SER A 59 12.84 -21.28 17.42
C SER A 59 12.72 -22.16 18.67
N THR A 60 11.49 -22.54 19.00
CA THR A 60 11.29 -23.59 19.98
C THR A 60 11.96 -24.88 19.51
N ALA A 61 12.31 -25.75 20.46
CA ALA A 61 12.97 -27.01 20.17
C ALA A 61 12.22 -27.80 19.07
N PRO A 62 12.94 -28.54 18.20
CA PRO A 62 12.32 -29.34 17.16
C PRO A 62 11.15 -30.18 17.70
N GLY A 63 10.01 -30.14 17.01
CA GLY A 63 8.79 -30.81 17.45
C GLY A 63 7.86 -29.96 18.34
N LYS A 64 8.13 -28.66 18.52
CA LYS A 64 7.20 -27.69 19.15
C LYS A 64 6.63 -26.62 18.23
N GLU A 65 6.98 -26.70 16.95
CA GLU A 65 6.59 -25.74 15.90
C GLU A 65 5.07 -25.65 15.73
N TRP A 66 4.35 -26.77 15.85
CA TRP A 66 2.89 -26.77 15.72
C TRP A 66 2.22 -26.05 16.89
N GLU A 67 2.65 -26.32 18.13
CA GLU A 67 2.13 -25.62 19.31
C GLU A 67 2.44 -24.13 19.27
N GLU A 68 3.63 -23.77 18.78
CA GLU A 68 4.02 -22.38 18.56
C GLU A 68 3.17 -21.70 17.47
N TYR A 69 2.97 -22.38 16.34
CA TYR A 69 2.08 -21.92 15.27
C TYR A 69 0.66 -21.66 15.79
N VAL A 70 0.09 -22.58 16.57
CA VAL A 70 -1.26 -22.42 17.13
C VAL A 70 -1.34 -21.22 18.07
N GLN A 71 -0.31 -21.00 18.91
CA GLN A 71 -0.23 -19.82 19.79
C GLN A 71 -0.18 -18.51 18.98
N ILE A 72 0.70 -18.43 17.98
CA ILE A 72 0.83 -17.25 17.11
C ILE A 72 -0.48 -16.99 16.36
N ARG A 73 -1.07 -18.03 15.75
CA ARG A 73 -2.35 -17.91 15.02
C ARG A 73 -3.48 -17.48 15.95
N GLY A 74 -3.49 -17.94 17.19
CA GLY A 74 -4.43 -17.50 18.22
C GLY A 74 -4.33 -15.99 18.51
N LEU A 75 -3.10 -15.47 18.67
CA LEU A 75 -2.87 -14.03 18.86
C LEU A 75 -3.29 -13.22 17.63
N VAL A 76 -2.91 -13.65 16.43
CA VAL A 76 -3.29 -13.00 15.16
C VAL A 76 -4.81 -12.90 15.04
N GLU A 77 -5.55 -14.00 15.27
CA GLU A 77 -7.01 -13.98 15.18
C GLU A 77 -7.66 -13.12 16.27
N LYS A 78 -7.09 -13.07 17.48
CA LYS A 78 -7.56 -12.19 18.56
C LYS A 78 -7.41 -10.71 18.20
N ILE A 79 -6.31 -10.33 17.55
CA ILE A 79 -6.09 -8.98 17.04
C ILE A 79 -7.04 -8.69 15.87
N ARG A 80 -7.13 -9.60 14.90
CA ARG A 80 -7.98 -9.46 13.70
C ARG A 80 -9.44 -9.20 14.07
N LYS A 81 -10.00 -9.95 15.03
CA LYS A 81 -11.38 -9.77 15.52
C LYS A 81 -11.64 -8.43 16.19
N LYS A 82 -10.60 -7.75 16.67
CA LYS A 82 -10.67 -6.42 17.30
C LYS A 82 -10.44 -5.28 16.30
N GLN A 83 -9.98 -5.58 15.09
CA GLN A 83 -9.75 -4.62 14.01
C GLN A 83 -10.92 -4.61 13.03
N LYS A 84 -10.96 -3.60 12.15
CA LYS A 84 -12.04 -3.41 11.18
C LYS A 84 -11.78 -4.08 9.83
N GLY A 85 -10.82 -5.00 9.75
CA GLY A 85 -10.36 -5.56 8.48
C GLY A 85 -9.47 -4.57 7.72
N LEU A 86 -9.65 -4.48 6.40
CA LEU A 86 -8.93 -3.51 5.55
C LEU A 86 -9.30 -2.08 5.95
N SER A 87 -8.28 -1.23 6.13
CA SER A 87 -8.49 0.17 6.53
C SER A 87 -9.11 1.03 5.42
N VAL A 88 -8.84 0.67 4.17
CA VAL A 88 -9.39 1.31 2.97
C VAL A 88 -10.01 0.21 2.12
N VAL A 89 -11.27 0.42 1.77
CA VAL A 89 -12.01 -0.42 0.83
C VAL A 89 -12.51 0.53 -0.25
N PHE A 90 -12.29 0.17 -1.51
CA PHE A 90 -12.76 0.94 -2.65
C PHE A 90 -14.22 0.58 -2.92
N ASP A 91 -15.01 1.56 -3.35
CA ASP A 91 -16.37 1.33 -3.82
C ASP A 91 -16.35 0.56 -5.15
N GLY A 92 -17.44 -0.16 -5.45
CA GLY A 92 -17.55 -1.01 -6.63
C GLY A 92 -16.90 -2.39 -6.46
N ASN A 93 -17.00 -3.19 -7.52
CA ASN A 93 -16.35 -4.49 -7.62
C ASN A 93 -14.97 -4.36 -8.27
N ARG A 94 -14.16 -5.42 -8.18
CA ARG A 94 -12.81 -5.44 -8.77
C ARG A 94 -12.82 -5.14 -10.26
N GLU A 95 -13.80 -5.66 -10.99
CA GLU A 95 -13.93 -5.51 -12.44
C GLU A 95 -14.26 -4.09 -12.90
N ASP A 96 -14.88 -3.28 -12.05
CA ASP A 96 -15.21 -1.88 -12.37
C ASP A 96 -13.95 -1.02 -12.56
N HIS A 97 -12.79 -1.50 -12.07
CA HIS A 97 -11.51 -0.78 -12.11
C HIS A 97 -10.55 -1.29 -13.20
N PHE A 98 -10.96 -2.30 -14.00
CA PHE A 98 -10.07 -2.88 -15.02
C PHE A 98 -9.80 -1.92 -16.18
N ASP A 99 -10.77 -1.12 -16.60
CA ASP A 99 -10.58 -0.14 -17.67
C ASP A 99 -9.60 0.96 -17.26
N GLU A 100 -9.68 1.43 -16.00
CA GLU A 100 -8.72 2.39 -15.45
C GLU A 100 -7.30 1.81 -15.42
N LEU A 101 -7.15 0.55 -15.00
CA LEU A 101 -5.87 -0.15 -15.00
C LEU A 101 -5.27 -0.25 -16.41
N LEU A 102 -6.08 -0.64 -17.40
CA LEU A 102 -5.63 -0.79 -18.79
C LEU A 102 -5.28 0.57 -19.41
N GLN A 103 -6.07 1.61 -19.15
CA GLN A 103 -5.77 2.95 -19.63
C GLN A 103 -4.46 3.48 -19.02
N TRP A 104 -4.29 3.37 -17.70
CA TRP A 104 -3.07 3.79 -17.02
C TRP A 104 -1.83 3.05 -17.55
N ALA A 105 -1.95 1.73 -17.79
CA ALA A 105 -0.86 0.93 -18.34
C ALA A 105 -0.50 1.35 -19.77
N ALA A 106 -1.49 1.61 -20.62
CA ALA A 106 -1.29 2.09 -21.99
C ALA A 106 -0.60 3.48 -22.01
N ASP A 107 -1.03 4.38 -21.13
CA ASP A 107 -0.42 5.72 -20.97
C ASP A 107 1.06 5.62 -20.55
N CYS A 108 1.43 4.55 -19.84
CA CYS A 108 2.82 4.25 -19.46
C CYS A 108 3.61 3.47 -20.54
N GLY A 109 3.01 3.17 -21.70
CA GLY A 109 3.65 2.45 -22.80
C GLY A 109 3.61 0.91 -22.69
N ALA A 110 2.78 0.35 -21.81
CA ALA A 110 2.58 -1.09 -21.75
C ALA A 110 1.68 -1.60 -22.89
N SER A 111 1.86 -2.86 -23.30
CA SER A 111 0.95 -3.52 -24.25
C SER A 111 -0.35 -3.91 -23.56
N THR A 112 -1.47 -3.34 -24.00
CA THR A 112 -2.80 -3.59 -23.44
C THR A 112 -3.78 -4.17 -24.47
N GLU A 113 -3.29 -4.58 -25.63
CA GLU A 113 -4.08 -5.17 -26.71
C GLU A 113 -3.83 -6.68 -26.85
N GLY A 114 -4.77 -7.39 -27.47
CA GLY A 114 -4.65 -8.82 -27.78
C GLY A 114 -5.07 -9.75 -26.65
N PHE A 115 -5.59 -9.21 -25.56
CA PHE A 115 -6.21 -9.95 -24.47
C PHE A 115 -7.37 -9.17 -23.85
N GLU A 116 -8.19 -9.84 -23.06
CA GLU A 116 -9.18 -9.25 -22.18
C GLU A 116 -9.08 -9.85 -20.77
N ILE A 117 -9.47 -9.10 -19.74
CA ILE A 117 -9.51 -9.61 -18.37
C ILE A 117 -10.82 -10.39 -18.20
N THR A 118 -10.74 -11.67 -17.87
CA THR A 118 -11.89 -12.59 -17.78
C THR A 118 -11.86 -13.34 -16.46
N TYR A 119 -13.03 -13.60 -15.86
CA TYR A 119 -13.16 -14.50 -14.71
C TYR A 119 -13.17 -15.96 -15.15
N PHE A 120 -12.22 -16.75 -14.65
CA PHE A 120 -12.16 -18.20 -14.81
C PHE A 120 -12.60 -18.87 -13.50
N PRO A 121 -13.53 -19.85 -13.54
CA PRO A 121 -14.05 -20.46 -12.31
C PRO A 121 -12.98 -21.17 -11.44
N GLU A 122 -11.89 -21.66 -12.03
CA GLU A 122 -10.86 -22.42 -11.31
C GLU A 122 -9.76 -21.51 -10.73
N GLU A 123 -9.36 -20.48 -11.46
CA GLU A 123 -8.22 -19.61 -11.12
C GLU A 123 -8.61 -18.20 -10.64
N GLY A 124 -9.86 -17.79 -10.86
CA GLY A 124 -10.32 -16.42 -10.68
C GLY A 124 -10.07 -15.53 -11.91
N TYR A 125 -9.92 -14.22 -11.71
CA TYR A 125 -9.63 -13.30 -12.83
C TYR A 125 -8.25 -13.55 -13.44
N GLY A 126 -8.20 -13.72 -14.77
CA GLY A 126 -6.98 -13.88 -15.56
C GLY A 126 -7.05 -13.15 -16.90
N LEU A 127 -6.05 -13.37 -17.76
CA LEU A 127 -6.01 -12.79 -19.10
C LEU A 127 -6.39 -13.84 -20.14
N LYS A 128 -7.39 -13.53 -20.97
CA LYS A 128 -7.81 -14.37 -22.09
C LYS A 128 -7.36 -13.72 -23.39
N ALA A 129 -6.62 -14.46 -24.22
CA ALA A 129 -6.21 -13.96 -25.53
C ALA A 129 -7.43 -13.66 -26.41
N THR A 130 -7.42 -12.51 -27.10
CA THR A 130 -8.46 -12.11 -28.07
C THR A 130 -8.03 -12.36 -29.52
N LYS A 131 -6.80 -12.83 -29.71
CA LYS A 131 -6.20 -13.25 -30.98
C LYS A 131 -5.21 -14.37 -30.72
N ASP A 132 -4.88 -15.14 -31.75
CA ASP A 132 -3.87 -16.19 -31.65
C ASP A 132 -2.51 -15.60 -31.24
N ILE A 133 -1.90 -16.19 -30.21
CA ILE A 133 -0.55 -15.83 -29.74
C ILE A 133 0.39 -16.95 -30.16
N LYS A 134 1.33 -16.64 -31.04
CA LYS A 134 2.34 -17.60 -31.51
C LYS A 134 3.35 -17.90 -30.41
N LEU A 135 3.83 -19.14 -30.39
CA LEU A 135 4.98 -19.48 -29.56
C LEU A 135 6.25 -18.93 -30.20
N PHE A 136 7.22 -18.56 -29.35
CA PHE A 136 8.51 -18.03 -29.79
C PHE A 136 9.27 -19.00 -30.72
N VAL A 137 9.03 -20.31 -30.58
CA VAL A 137 9.68 -21.36 -31.39
C VAL A 137 9.20 -21.43 -32.84
N ASP A 138 8.13 -20.73 -33.20
CA ASP A 138 7.54 -20.75 -34.55
C ASP A 138 8.08 -19.64 -35.47
N LEU A 139 9.11 -18.90 -35.06
CA LEU A 139 9.76 -17.86 -35.88
C LEU A 139 11.08 -18.39 -36.47
N PRO A 140 11.26 -18.39 -37.81
CA PRO A 140 12.54 -18.76 -38.42
C PRO A 140 13.62 -17.73 -38.07
N PHE A 141 14.82 -18.22 -37.74
CA PHE A 141 16.03 -17.41 -37.53
C PHE A 141 16.42 -16.64 -38.80
#